data_AF-A0A961GGT7-F1
#
_entry.id   AF-A0A961GGT7-F1
#
_cell.length_a   1.000
_cell.length_b   1.000
_cell.length_c   1.000
_cell.angle_alpha   90.00
_cell.angle_beta   90.00
_cell.angle_gamma   90.00
#
_symmetry.space_group_name_H-M   'P 1'
#
loop_
_entity.id
_entity.type
_entity.pdbx_description
1 polymer ?
#
loop_
_entity_poly.entity_id
_entity_poly.type
_entity_poly.pdbx_seq_one_letter_code
_entity_poly.pdbx_strand_id
1 'polypeptide(L)' 'GWFAQLTNKRLRTGSFNSVAALVEAIDVWVSHWNDDPKPFVWVKTAEEIIAKVQRGRAALTQTINSATHH' A
#
# COMPACT_ATOMS: atom_id res chain seq x y z
N GLY A 1 5.52 -8.17 -4.40
CA GLY A 1 4.41 -8.12 -3.42
C GLY A 1 3.07 -8.32 -4.12
N TRP A 2 1.98 -8.43 -3.35
CA TRP A 2 0.63 -8.68 -3.86
C TRP A 2 0.22 -7.79 -5.03
N PHE A 3 0.28 -6.46 -4.82
CA PHE A 3 -0.10 -5.45 -5.82
C PHE A 3 0.67 -5.59 -7.13
N ALA A 4 1.98 -5.87 -7.07
CA ALA A 4 2.78 -6.06 -8.27
C ALA A 4 2.32 -7.28 -9.09
N GLN A 5 1.78 -8.32 -8.45
CA GLN A 5 1.25 -9.48 -9.15
C GLN A 5 -0.11 -9.19 -9.80
N LEU A 6 -1.04 -8.53 -9.09
CA LEU A 6 -2.29 -8.06 -9.67
C LEU A 6 -2.01 -7.21 -10.91
N THR A 7 -1.14 -6.20 -10.79
CA THR A 7 -0.81 -5.30 -11.89
C THR A 7 -0.21 -6.03 -13.08
N ASN A 8 0.81 -6.86 -12.86
CA ASN A 8 1.55 -7.48 -13.98
C ASN A 8 0.81 -8.64 -14.64
N LYS A 9 -0.02 -9.38 -13.90
CA LYS A 9 -0.67 -10.60 -14.41
C LYS A 9 -2.11 -10.39 -14.85
N ARG A 10 -2.81 -9.38 -14.30
CA ARG A 10 -4.23 -9.15 -14.59
C ARG A 10 -4.49 -7.80 -15.25
N LEU A 11 -3.88 -6.72 -14.76
CA LEU A 11 -4.22 -5.36 -15.20
C LEU A 11 -3.45 -4.91 -16.45
N ARG A 12 -2.14 -5.13 -16.50
CA ARG A 12 -1.28 -4.67 -17.60
C ARG A 12 -1.50 -5.44 -18.90
N THR A 13 -1.88 -6.71 -18.79
CA THR A 13 -2.15 -7.60 -19.93
C THR A 13 -3.64 -7.69 -20.27
N GLY A 14 -4.51 -7.13 -19.44
CA GLY A 14 -5.95 -7.12 -19.64
C GLY A 14 -6.39 -5.95 -20.52
N SER A 15 -7.38 -6.19 -21.39
CA SER A 15 -8.14 -5.15 -22.05
C SER A 15 -9.57 -5.21 -21.54
N PHE A 16 -10.12 -4.06 -21.14
CA PHE A 16 -11.43 -3.96 -20.50
C PHE A 16 -12.31 -3.00 -21.28
N ASN A 17 -13.51 -3.45 -21.66
CA ASN A 17 -14.46 -2.66 -22.44
C ASN A 17 -15.31 -1.72 -21.57
N SER A 18 -15.21 -1.83 -20.24
CA SER A 18 -15.92 -1.00 -19.28
C SER A 18 -15.22 -1.01 -17.91
N VAL A 19 -15.55 -0.01 -17.09
CA VAL A 19 -15.11 0.03 -15.68
C VAL A 19 -15.67 -1.16 -14.90
N ALA A 20 -16.91 -1.57 -15.16
CA ALA A 20 -17.52 -2.72 -14.51
C ALA A 20 -16.71 -4.01 -14.78
N ALA A 21 -16.27 -4.23 -16.02
CA ALA A 21 -15.44 -5.38 -16.38
C ALA A 21 -14.06 -5.36 -15.69
N LEU A 22 -13.49 -4.16 -15.48
CA LEU A 22 -12.25 -3.99 -14.71
C LEU A 22 -12.46 -4.34 -13.22
N VAL A 23 -13.55 -3.86 -12.62
CA VAL A 23 -13.87 -4.15 -11.21
C VAL A 23 -14.07 -5.65 -11.01
N GLU A 24 -14.86 -6.30 -11.84
CA GLU A 24 -15.06 -7.76 -11.79
C GLU A 24 -13.74 -8.52 -11.92
N ALA A 25 -12.87 -8.08 -12.83
CA ALA A 25 -11.56 -8.69 -13.01
C ALA A 25 -10.64 -8.56 -11.79
N ILE A 26 -10.78 -7.50 -11.00
CA ILE A 26 -10.07 -7.31 -9.73
C ILE A 26 -10.69 -8.20 -8.65
N ASP A 27 -12.02 -8.24 -8.54
CA ASP A 27 -12.73 -9.04 -7.53
C ASP A 27 -12.45 -10.55 -7.69
N VAL A 28 -12.46 -11.05 -8.91
CA VAL A 28 -12.07 -12.43 -9.22
C VAL A 28 -10.62 -12.70 -8.80
N TRP A 29 -9.71 -11.76 -9.08
CA TRP A 29 -8.30 -11.90 -8.69
C TRP A 29 -8.12 -11.93 -7.17
N VAL A 30 -8.79 -11.03 -6.45
CA VAL A 30 -8.76 -10.97 -4.98
C VAL A 30 -9.30 -12.27 -4.40
N SER A 31 -10.43 -12.77 -4.92
CA SER A 31 -11.07 -14.00 -4.44
C SER A 31 -10.13 -15.20 -4.58
N HIS A 32 -9.58 -15.42 -5.79
CA HIS A 32 -8.62 -16.50 -6.04
C HIS A 32 -7.34 -16.37 -5.22
N TRP A 33 -6.86 -15.14 -5.00
CA TRP A 33 -5.67 -14.93 -4.17
C TRP A 33 -5.93 -15.28 -2.71
N ASN A 34 -7.14 -15.04 -2.21
CA ASN A 34 -7.51 -15.28 -0.82
C ASN A 34 -7.72 -16.78 -0.49
N ASP A 35 -7.84 -17.65 -1.50
CA ASP A 35 -7.96 -19.11 -1.30
C ASP A 35 -6.66 -19.74 -0.75
N ASP A 36 -5.49 -19.23 -1.16
CA ASP A 36 -4.18 -19.57 -0.61
C ASP A 36 -3.35 -18.29 -0.45
N PRO A 37 -3.65 -17.47 0.57
CA PRO A 37 -3.09 -16.13 0.65
C PRO A 37 -1.64 -16.24 1.08
N LYS A 38 -0.72 -15.69 0.28
CA LYS A 38 0.61 -15.31 0.79
C LYS A 38 0.46 -13.99 1.55
N PRO A 39 0.43 -14.03 2.90
CA PRO A 39 0.11 -12.84 3.67
C PRO A 39 1.23 -11.81 3.49
N PHE A 40 0.85 -10.54 3.48
CA PHE A 40 1.83 -9.51 3.70
C PHE A 40 2.29 -9.58 5.15
N VAL A 41 3.53 -10.01 5.37
CA VAL A 41 4.13 -10.02 6.70
C VAL A 41 4.68 -8.62 6.99
N TRP A 42 4.14 -7.99 8.03
CA TRP A 42 4.72 -6.77 8.58
C TRP A 42 6.09 -7.10 9.16
N VAL A 43 7.15 -6.75 8.40
CA VAL A 43 8.54 -6.97 8.82
C VAL A 43 8.90 -6.11 10.03
N LYS A 44 8.17 -5.00 10.22
CA LYS A 44 8.36 -4.07 11.32
C LYS A 44 7.38 -4.34 12.44
N THR A 45 7.89 -4.35 13.68
CA THR A 45 7.02 -4.47 14.85
C THR A 45 6.18 -3.21 15.02
N ALA A 46 5.10 -3.31 15.81
CA ALA A 46 4.27 -2.16 16.13
C ALA A 46 5.10 -1.03 16.76
N GLU A 47 6.05 -1.38 17.63
CA GLU A 47 6.97 -0.46 18.30
C GLU A 47 7.87 0.27 17.30
N GLU A 48 8.42 -0.44 16.30
CA GLU A 48 9.25 0.18 15.26
C GLU A 48 8.45 1.16 14.40
N ILE A 49 7.19 0.83 14.09
CA ILE A 49 6.28 1.71 13.35
C ILE A 49 5.98 2.96 14.17
N ILE A 50 5.59 2.79 15.44
CA ILE A 50 5.29 3.91 16.36
C ILE A 50 6.52 4.81 16.52
N ALA A 51 7.70 4.25 16.72
CA ALA A 51 8.94 5.00 16.84
C ALA A 51 9.25 5.79 15.55
N LYS A 52 8.97 5.24 14.37
CA LYS A 52 9.15 5.95 13.10
C LYS A 52 8.18 7.13 12.98
N VAL A 53 6.92 6.96 13.38
CA VAL A 53 5.91 8.04 13.40
C VAL A 53 6.34 9.17 14.35
N GLN A 54 6.80 8.82 15.55
CA GLN A 54 7.28 9.80 16.54
C GLN A 54 8.46 10.61 16.00
N ARG A 55 9.46 9.96 15.39
CA ARG A 55 10.60 10.67 14.76
C ARG A 55 10.14 11.63 13.66
N GLY A 56 9.20 11.20 12.81
CA GLY A 56 8.64 12.05 11.76
C GLY A 56 7.95 13.30 12.32
N ARG A 57 7.17 13.14 13.39
CA ARG A 57 6.52 14.26 14.09
C ARG A 57 7.54 15.23 14.70
N ALA A 58 8.56 14.71 15.36
CA ALA A 58 9.61 15.53 15.97
C ALA A 58 10.36 16.37 14.92
N ALA A 59 10.73 15.75 13.79
CA ALA A 59 11.37 16.45 12.68
C ALA A 59 10.48 17.57 12.11
N LEU A 60 9.19 17.30 11.91
CA LEU A 60 8.22 18.31 11.44
C LEU A 60 8.12 19.49 12.41
N THR A 61 8.00 19.23 13.71
CA THR A 61 7.97 20.29 14.72
C THR A 61 9.24 21.13 14.72
N GLN A 62 10.41 20.49 14.59
CA GLN A 62 11.68 21.20 14.48
C GLN A 62 11.72 22.12 13.25
N THR A 63 11.31 21.62 12.08
CA THR A 63 11.25 22.44 10.86
C THR A 63 10.32 23.64 11.00
N ILE A 64 9.14 23.47 11.60
CA ILE A 64 8.18 24.56 11.83
C ILE A 64 8.77 25.61 12.77
N ASN A 65 9.36 25.18 13.89
CA ASN A 65 9.95 26.09 14.86
C ASN A 65 11.11 26.88 14.26
N SER A 66 11.99 26.23 13.49
CA SER A 66 13.10 26.90 12.79
C SER A 66 12.61 27.87 11.72
N ALA A 67 11.53 27.56 11.00
CA ALA A 67 10.94 28.46 10.00
C ALA A 67 10.23 29.68 10.62
N THR A 68 9.82 29.60 11.89
CA THR A 68 9.15 30.69 12.62
C THR A 68 10.16 31.60 13.34
N HIS A 69 11.42 31.18 13.47
CA HIS A 69 12.47 31.89 14.21
C HIS A 69 13.37 32.78 13.31
N HIS A 70 12.94 33.03 12.07
CA HIS A 70 13.56 33.95 11.11
C HIS A 70 12.66 35.17 10.86
#